data_AF-A0A4Q5N1S0-F1
#
_entry.id   AF-A0A4Q5N1S0-F1
#
_cell.length_a   1.000
_cell.length_b   1.000
_cell.length_c   1.000
_cell.angle_alpha   90.00
_cell.angle_beta   90.00
_cell.angle_gamma   90.00
#
_symmetry.space_group_name_H-M   'P 1'
#
loop_
_entity.id
_entity.type
_entity.pdbx_description
1 polymer ?
#
loop_
_entity_poly.entity_id
_entity_poly.type
_entity_poly.pdbx_seq_one_letter_code
_entity_poly.pdbx_strand_id
1 'polypeptide(L)'
;MSEHGHDTSGSAHSGLPLKGIDGADLHRTVDALAAALHEYIGTAVGVRAEFGAHEADEDPRVLALESRVGALNAELYDLVHSTLGLHADLTSMAWDADEHEHSPADLDAPPASDAAEAFHLGFVVGPPVGTSDVTMDSVLDLLDQGGEELVARLVDAGFDVVEWATSRGEPADFEGFTDEEDDDS
;
A
#
# COMPACT_ATOMS: atom_id res chain seq x y z
N MET A 1 -23.33 5.99 40.88
CA MET A 1 -22.95 7.25 40.20
C MET A 1 -21.60 6.99 39.58
N SER A 2 -21.61 6.50 38.33
CA SER A 2 -20.39 6.20 37.58
C SER A 2 -20.31 7.24 36.48
N GLU A 3 -19.41 8.21 36.63
CA GLU A 3 -19.00 9.08 35.54
C GLU A 3 -17.95 8.30 34.73
N HIS A 4 -18.33 7.85 33.54
CA HIS A 4 -17.38 7.41 32.52
C HIS A 4 -17.03 8.63 31.67
N GLY A 5 -15.80 9.12 31.83
CA GLY A 5 -15.21 10.08 30.92
C GLY A 5 -14.92 9.42 29.59
N HIS A 6 -15.66 9.84 28.56
CA HIS A 6 -15.40 9.55 27.16
C HIS A 6 -14.39 10.58 26.60
N ASP A 7 -13.67 10.17 25.56
CA ASP A 7 -12.94 10.96 24.57
C ASP A 7 -11.61 11.63 24.92
N THR A 8 -10.54 10.92 24.58
CA THR A 8 -9.33 11.55 24.01
C THR A 8 -8.84 10.74 22.81
N SER A 9 -9.60 10.73 21.72
CA SER A 9 -9.06 10.43 20.40
C SER A 9 -8.06 11.55 20.06
N GLY A 10 -6.84 11.15 19.69
CA GLY A 10 -5.62 11.96 19.70
C GLY A 10 -5.71 13.35 19.05
N SER A 11 -4.97 14.29 19.64
CA SER A 11 -4.75 15.67 19.20
C SER A 11 -4.30 15.85 17.74
N ALA A 12 -3.87 14.80 17.04
CA ALA A 12 -3.30 14.86 15.70
C ALA A 12 -4.33 15.17 14.60
N HIS A 13 -5.61 14.81 14.82
CA HIS A 13 -6.68 14.97 13.81
C HIS A 13 -7.56 16.20 14.05
N SER A 14 -7.16 17.12 14.92
CA SER A 14 -7.94 18.33 15.18
C SER A 14 -7.81 19.32 14.01
N GLY A 15 -8.89 20.00 13.63
CA GLY A 15 -8.86 21.05 12.59
C GLY A 15 -8.12 22.34 13.00
N LEU A 16 -7.43 22.35 14.13
CA LEU A 16 -6.62 23.46 14.61
C LEU A 16 -5.15 23.22 14.25
N PRO A 17 -4.35 24.27 13.94
CA PRO A 17 -2.93 24.11 13.69
C PRO A 17 -2.21 23.46 14.87
N LEU A 18 -1.43 22.41 14.59
CA LEU A 18 -0.53 21.78 15.55
C LEU A 18 0.55 22.80 15.97
N LYS A 19 0.81 22.91 17.28
CA LYS A 19 1.81 23.84 17.85
C LYS A 19 2.92 23.06 18.53
N GLY A 20 4.16 23.50 18.34
CA GLY A 20 5.31 22.91 19.04
C GLY A 20 5.68 21.50 18.57
N ILE A 21 5.45 21.18 17.30
CA ILE A 21 5.87 19.92 16.69
C ILE A 21 7.40 19.84 16.71
N ASP A 22 7.94 18.76 17.27
CA ASP A 22 9.34 18.39 17.17
C ASP A 22 9.50 17.26 16.16
N GLY A 23 10.29 17.49 15.10
CA GLY A 23 10.53 16.53 14.03
C GLY A 23 11.74 15.63 14.25
N ALA A 24 12.40 15.70 15.41
CA ALA A 24 13.66 14.98 15.65
C ALA A 24 13.54 13.46 15.45
N ASP A 25 12.44 12.86 15.91
CA ASP A 25 12.22 11.42 15.75
C ASP A 25 11.89 11.06 14.28
N LEU A 26 11.10 11.89 13.58
CA LEU A 26 10.81 11.73 12.14
C LEU A 26 12.10 11.71 11.31
N HIS A 27 12.99 12.68 11.54
CA HIS A 27 14.27 12.73 10.86
C HIS A 27 15.18 11.55 11.21
N ARG A 28 15.16 11.08 12.47
CA ARG A 28 15.95 9.91 12.87
C ARG A 28 15.50 8.64 12.15
N THR A 29 14.19 8.43 12.01
CA THR A 29 13.64 7.27 11.29
C THR A 29 13.95 7.36 9.79
N VAL A 30 13.89 8.56 9.19
CA VAL A 30 14.34 8.79 7.79
C VAL A 30 15.82 8.46 7.62
N ASP A 31 16.69 8.93 8.52
CA ASP A 31 18.13 8.65 8.46
C ASP A 31 18.42 7.15 8.59
N ALA A 32 17.69 6.45 9.45
CA ALA A 32 17.79 5.00 9.62
C ALA A 32 17.34 4.24 8.36
N LEU A 33 16.24 4.67 7.73
CA LEU A 33 15.75 4.12 6.47
C LEU A 33 16.75 4.33 5.34
N ALA A 34 17.29 5.53 5.18
CA ALA A 34 18.31 5.83 4.19
C ALA A 34 19.57 4.97 4.36
N ALA A 35 20.03 4.78 5.61
CA ALA A 35 21.15 3.90 5.91
C ALA A 35 20.87 2.44 5.52
N ALA A 36 19.66 1.93 5.82
CA ALA A 36 19.26 0.58 5.44
C ALA A 36 19.17 0.40 3.91
N LEU A 37 18.66 1.38 3.18
CA LEU A 37 18.61 1.37 1.71
C LEU A 37 20.02 1.36 1.09
N HIS A 38 20.96 2.14 1.63
CA HIS A 38 22.35 2.07 1.18
C HIS A 38 22.99 0.71 1.44
N GLU A 39 22.72 0.10 2.60
CA GLU A 39 23.19 -1.24 2.94
C GLU A 39 22.58 -2.30 2.01
N TYR A 40 21.30 -2.19 1.69
CA TYR A 40 20.59 -3.02 0.72
C TYR A 40 21.27 -2.98 -0.65
N ILE A 41 21.47 -1.78 -1.23
CA ILE A 41 22.11 -1.63 -2.54
C ILE A 41 23.53 -2.20 -2.54
N GLY A 42 24.32 -1.90 -1.50
CA GLY A 42 25.68 -2.45 -1.38
C GLY A 42 25.69 -3.97 -1.33
N THR A 43 24.76 -4.57 -0.59
CA THR A 43 24.61 -6.02 -0.45
C THR A 43 24.14 -6.66 -1.75
N ALA A 44 23.08 -6.14 -2.37
CA ALA A 44 22.54 -6.64 -3.63
C ALA A 44 23.57 -6.61 -4.76
N VAL A 45 24.35 -5.52 -4.88
CA VAL A 45 25.47 -5.45 -5.84
C VAL A 45 26.53 -6.50 -5.55
N GLY A 46 26.87 -6.73 -4.28
CA GLY A 46 27.83 -7.76 -3.88
C GLY A 46 27.33 -9.16 -4.21
N VAL A 47 26.08 -9.47 -3.86
CA VAL A 47 25.42 -10.76 -4.15
C VAL A 47 25.35 -11.01 -5.64
N ARG A 48 24.97 -10.01 -6.46
CA ARG A 48 24.96 -10.11 -7.93
C ARG A 48 26.34 -10.31 -8.55
N ALA A 49 27.41 -9.94 -7.85
CA ALA A 49 28.79 -10.23 -8.27
C ALA A 49 29.25 -11.65 -7.88
N GLU A 50 28.63 -12.24 -6.84
CA GLU A 50 28.88 -13.59 -6.36
C GLU A 50 28.03 -14.65 -7.08
N PHE A 51 26.77 -14.32 -7.38
CA PHE A 51 25.73 -15.23 -7.87
C PHE A 51 24.99 -14.66 -9.10
N GLY A 52 24.29 -15.53 -9.83
CA GLY A 52 23.46 -15.12 -10.97
C GLY A 52 22.23 -14.32 -10.52
N ALA A 53 21.55 -13.68 -11.49
CA ALA A 53 20.39 -12.82 -11.22
C ALA A 53 19.31 -13.47 -10.36
N HIS A 54 18.93 -14.70 -10.70
CA HIS A 54 17.84 -15.44 -10.05
C HIS A 54 18.16 -15.89 -8.62
N GLU A 55 19.44 -16.14 -8.33
CA GLU A 55 19.88 -16.58 -7.00
C GLU A 55 20.08 -15.39 -6.03
N ALA A 56 20.24 -14.19 -6.58
CA ALA A 56 20.49 -12.99 -5.80
C ALA A 56 19.25 -12.47 -5.08
N ASP A 57 18.07 -12.61 -5.70
CA ASP A 57 16.80 -12.14 -5.15
C ASP A 57 16.31 -13.04 -4.01
N GLU A 58 16.76 -14.29 -3.98
CA GLU A 58 16.49 -15.25 -2.89
C GLU A 58 17.59 -15.25 -1.81
N ASP A 59 18.62 -14.40 -1.93
CA ASP A 59 19.73 -14.38 -0.96
C ASP A 59 19.22 -13.89 0.41
N PRO A 60 19.44 -14.65 1.50
CA PRO A 60 18.92 -14.32 2.82
C PRO A 60 19.42 -12.98 3.37
N ARG A 61 20.56 -12.47 2.87
CA ARG A 61 21.09 -11.14 3.25
C ARG A 61 20.25 -10.03 2.63
N VAL A 62 19.80 -10.20 1.39
CA VAL A 62 18.94 -9.26 0.66
C VAL A 62 17.56 -9.23 1.30
N LEU A 63 16.95 -10.40 1.49
CA LEU A 63 15.63 -10.53 2.12
C LEU A 63 15.58 -9.95 3.55
N ALA A 64 16.64 -10.13 4.33
CA ALA A 64 16.73 -9.53 5.67
C ALA A 64 16.77 -8.00 5.64
N LEU A 65 17.42 -7.41 4.63
CA LEU A 65 17.48 -5.96 4.45
C LEU A 65 16.15 -5.41 3.93
N GLU A 66 15.45 -6.12 3.05
CA GLU A 66 14.10 -5.75 2.59
C GLU A 66 13.11 -5.74 3.74
N SER A 67 13.12 -6.78 4.59
CA SER A 67 12.30 -6.83 5.80
C SER A 67 12.59 -5.65 6.73
N ARG A 68 13.87 -5.27 6.88
CA ARG A 68 14.27 -4.13 7.71
C ARG A 68 13.83 -2.79 7.10
N VAL A 69 13.96 -2.62 5.79
CA VAL A 69 13.50 -1.43 5.06
C VAL A 69 11.98 -1.29 5.19
N GLY A 70 11.23 -2.37 4.99
CA GLY A 70 9.78 -2.39 5.18
C GLY A 70 9.35 -2.01 6.60
N ALA A 71 10.04 -2.52 7.61
CA ALA A 71 9.75 -2.18 9.01
C ALA A 71 10.02 -0.69 9.32
N LEU A 72 11.15 -0.14 8.85
CA LEU A 72 11.49 1.28 9.04
C LEU A 72 10.52 2.20 8.30
N ASN A 73 10.03 1.77 7.14
CA ASN A 73 9.04 2.52 6.38
C ASN A 73 7.66 2.55 7.08
N ALA A 74 7.21 1.41 7.61
CA ALA A 74 5.99 1.35 8.42
C ALA A 74 6.10 2.23 9.69
N GLU A 75 7.26 2.20 10.36
CA GLU A 75 7.52 3.07 11.51
C GLU A 75 7.44 4.56 11.14
N LEU A 76 8.00 4.95 9.99
CA LEU A 76 7.91 6.32 9.50
C LEU A 76 6.46 6.73 9.22
N TYR A 77 5.68 5.86 8.57
CA TYR A 77 4.27 6.10 8.31
C TYR A 77 3.49 6.34 9.62
N ASP A 78 3.65 5.44 10.59
CA ASP A 78 2.98 5.56 11.89
C ASP A 78 3.40 6.83 12.64
N LEU A 79 4.68 7.21 12.54
CA LEU A 79 5.19 8.42 13.19
C LEU A 79 4.65 9.68 12.51
N VAL A 80 4.55 9.70 11.18
CA VAL A 80 3.94 10.82 10.43
C VAL A 80 2.45 10.92 10.75
N HIS A 81 1.75 9.79 10.78
CA HIS A 81 0.32 9.77 11.13
C HIS A 81 0.08 10.25 12.56
N SER A 82 0.81 9.70 13.54
CA SER A 82 0.63 10.04 14.95
C SER A 82 1.08 11.46 15.30
N THR A 83 2.16 11.95 14.68
CA THR A 83 2.76 13.25 15.00
C THR A 83 2.08 14.39 14.24
N LEU A 84 1.75 14.17 12.96
CA LEU A 84 1.27 15.21 12.05
C LEU A 84 -0.20 15.05 11.66
N GLY A 85 -0.84 13.93 11.97
CA GLY A 85 -2.19 13.61 11.50
C GLY A 85 -2.25 13.35 9.99
N LEU A 86 -1.09 13.17 9.34
CA LEU A 86 -1.00 12.98 7.90
C LEU A 86 -1.01 11.48 7.57
N HIS A 87 -1.89 11.09 6.66
CA HIS A 87 -1.77 9.83 5.94
C HIS A 87 -0.78 10.05 4.81
N ALA A 88 0.49 9.74 5.06
CA ALA A 88 1.54 9.99 4.10
C ALA A 88 1.68 8.79 3.17
N ASP A 89 1.40 9.01 1.90
CA ASP A 89 1.69 8.02 0.87
C ASP A 89 3.17 8.12 0.47
N LEU A 90 4.04 7.55 1.31
CA LEU A 90 5.50 7.66 1.15
C LEU A 90 6.12 6.52 0.35
N THR A 91 5.33 5.49 0.01
CA THR A 91 5.81 4.31 -0.70
C THR A 91 4.87 3.69 -1.71
N SER A 92 3.57 4.02 -1.76
CA SER A 92 2.72 3.44 -2.81
C SER A 92 2.99 4.06 -4.18
N MET A 93 3.36 5.35 -4.26
CA MET A 93 3.74 6.00 -5.53
C MET A 93 5.07 5.54 -6.17
N ALA A 94 5.88 4.70 -5.50
CA ALA A 94 7.16 4.25 -6.06
C ALA A 94 7.06 2.91 -6.84
N TRP A 95 5.98 2.16 -6.62
CA TRP A 95 5.72 0.89 -7.32
C TRP A 95 4.75 1.09 -8.48
N ASP A 96 3.91 2.13 -8.45
CA ASP A 96 3.10 2.61 -9.59
C ASP A 96 3.86 3.62 -10.47
N ALA A 97 5.17 3.45 -10.64
CA ALA A 97 5.92 4.28 -11.57
C ALA A 97 5.55 3.87 -13.01
N ASP A 98 4.49 4.49 -13.52
CA ASP A 98 4.15 4.66 -14.94
C ASP A 98 5.16 4.01 -15.90
N GLU A 99 4.92 2.75 -16.31
CA GLU A 99 5.52 2.17 -17.53
C GLU A 99 4.91 2.79 -18.80
N HIS A 100 4.77 4.10 -18.81
CA HIS A 100 4.58 4.90 -20.00
C HIS A 100 5.86 5.69 -20.23
N GLU A 101 6.95 4.95 -20.40
CA GLU A 101 8.10 5.44 -21.13
C GLU A 101 7.59 5.87 -22.51
N HIS A 102 7.45 7.18 -22.70
CA HIS A 102 7.10 7.79 -23.98
C HIS A 102 8.08 7.32 -25.05
N SER A 103 7.74 6.23 -25.72
CA SER A 103 8.35 5.85 -26.96
C SER A 103 7.99 6.92 -27.99
N PRO A 104 8.95 7.55 -28.69
CA PRO A 104 8.65 8.58 -29.68
C PRO A 104 7.92 8.05 -30.94
N ALA A 105 7.33 6.86 -30.87
CA ALA A 105 6.58 6.21 -31.93
C ALA A 105 5.05 6.46 -31.88
N ASP A 106 4.50 6.97 -30.77
CA ASP A 106 3.04 7.00 -30.55
C ASP A 106 2.31 8.28 -31.02
N LEU A 107 2.86 9.00 -32.00
CA LEU A 107 2.19 10.19 -32.54
C LEU A 107 1.03 9.89 -33.52
N ASP A 108 0.76 8.62 -33.83
CA ASP A 108 -0.27 8.20 -34.79
C ASP A 108 -1.22 7.10 -34.26
N ALA A 109 -1.20 6.81 -32.95
CA ALA A 109 -2.18 5.91 -32.34
C ALA A 109 -3.55 6.63 -32.18
N PRO A 110 -4.69 5.98 -32.52
CA PRO A 110 -6.01 6.53 -32.21
C PRO A 110 -6.14 6.76 -30.70
N PRO A 111 -6.95 7.74 -30.24
CA PRO A 111 -7.11 8.00 -28.81
C PRO A 111 -7.56 6.69 -28.16
N ALA A 112 -6.79 6.23 -27.17
CA ALA A 112 -7.13 5.06 -26.39
C ALA A 112 -8.59 5.20 -25.91
N SER A 113 -9.40 4.16 -26.10
CA SER A 113 -10.68 4.06 -25.40
C SER A 113 -10.41 4.26 -23.91
N ASP A 114 -11.27 5.01 -23.21
CA ASP A 114 -11.13 5.27 -21.77
C ASP A 114 -10.80 3.95 -21.05
N ALA A 115 -9.52 3.76 -20.72
CA ALA A 115 -9.04 2.53 -20.14
C ALA A 115 -9.66 2.36 -18.76
N ALA A 116 -10.03 1.13 -18.39
CA ALA A 116 -10.47 0.84 -17.03
C ALA A 116 -9.35 1.23 -16.06
N GLU A 117 -9.68 2.07 -15.08
CA GLU A 117 -8.73 2.53 -14.06
C GLU A 117 -8.86 1.65 -12.81
N ALA A 118 -7.74 1.16 -12.30
CA ALA A 118 -7.71 0.35 -11.09
C ALA A 118 -7.77 1.26 -9.84
N PHE A 119 -8.62 0.91 -8.88
CA PHE A 119 -8.75 1.60 -7.61
C PHE A 119 -8.50 0.63 -6.45
N HIS A 120 -7.59 0.99 -5.54
CA HIS A 120 -7.19 0.12 -4.44
C HIS A 120 -7.76 0.59 -3.09
N LEU A 121 -8.13 -0.37 -2.24
CA LEU A 121 -8.64 -0.12 -0.89
C LEU A 121 -7.89 -1.00 0.12
N GLY A 122 -7.14 -0.38 1.04
CA GLY A 122 -6.30 -1.08 2.02
C GLY A 122 -6.79 -0.94 3.46
N PHE A 123 -6.70 -2.03 4.23
CA PHE A 123 -7.05 -2.06 5.66
C PHE A 123 -5.98 -2.77 6.48
N VAL A 124 -5.62 -2.19 7.63
CA VAL A 124 -4.82 -2.86 8.67
C VAL A 124 -5.74 -3.20 9.83
N VAL A 125 -6.05 -4.49 10.00
CA VAL A 125 -7.02 -4.96 11.00
C VAL A 125 -6.31 -5.66 12.16
N GLY A 126 -6.54 -5.15 13.38
CA GLY A 126 -6.07 -5.74 14.64
C GLY A 126 -7.12 -6.64 15.29
N PRO A 127 -6.73 -7.54 16.22
CA PRO A 127 -7.67 -8.41 16.91
C PRO A 127 -8.71 -7.59 17.70
N PRO A 128 -9.95 -8.09 17.84
CA PRO A 128 -11.00 -7.36 18.54
C PRO A 128 -10.64 -7.17 20.02
N VAL A 129 -11.00 -5.99 20.54
CA VAL A 129 -10.72 -5.62 21.94
C VAL A 129 -11.88 -6.12 22.82
N GLY A 130 -11.65 -7.15 23.64
CA GLY A 130 -12.64 -7.72 24.57
C GLY A 130 -13.09 -9.14 24.22
N THR A 131 -14.17 -9.63 24.85
CA THR A 131 -14.76 -10.94 24.55
C THR A 131 -15.71 -10.81 23.37
N SER A 132 -15.17 -10.87 22.16
CA SER A 132 -15.94 -11.00 20.92
C SER A 132 -15.77 -12.42 20.37
N ASP A 133 -16.84 -13.02 19.87
CA ASP A 133 -16.79 -14.31 19.15
C ASP A 133 -16.25 -14.13 17.71
N VAL A 134 -15.96 -12.89 17.31
CA VAL A 134 -15.42 -12.52 16.00
C VAL A 134 -13.91 -12.81 15.99
N THR A 135 -13.46 -13.63 15.05
CA THR A 135 -12.04 -13.97 14.86
C THR A 135 -11.44 -13.16 13.72
N MET A 136 -10.11 -13.06 13.67
CA MET A 136 -9.41 -12.43 12.54
C MET A 136 -9.75 -13.08 11.19
N ASP A 137 -10.17 -14.35 11.19
CA ASP A 137 -10.55 -15.07 9.98
C ASP A 137 -11.88 -14.57 9.38
N SER A 138 -12.75 -13.95 10.18
CA SER A 138 -14.01 -13.36 9.70
C SER A 138 -13.85 -11.99 9.01
N VAL A 139 -12.64 -11.44 9.00
CA VAL A 139 -12.35 -10.15 8.35
C VAL A 139 -12.47 -10.28 6.82
N LEU A 140 -12.02 -11.40 6.25
CA LEU A 140 -12.17 -11.65 4.81
C LEU A 140 -13.63 -11.70 4.40
N ASP A 141 -14.47 -12.44 5.13
CA ASP A 141 -15.90 -12.52 4.86
C ASP A 141 -16.59 -11.15 4.93
N LEU A 142 -16.16 -10.28 5.85
CA LEU A 142 -16.68 -8.92 5.99
C LEU A 142 -16.24 -8.02 4.83
N LEU A 143 -14.99 -8.13 4.41
CA LEU A 143 -14.46 -7.36 3.27
C LEU A 143 -15.10 -7.81 1.96
N ASP A 144 -15.31 -9.11 1.80
CA ASP A 144 -15.99 -9.70 0.64
C ASP A 144 -17.42 -9.17 0.52
N GLN A 145 -18.18 -9.24 1.62
CA GLN A 145 -19.53 -8.67 1.67
C GLN A 145 -19.56 -7.15 1.41
N GLY A 146 -18.58 -6.42 1.96
CA GLY A 146 -18.45 -4.98 1.71
C GLY A 146 -18.08 -4.65 0.27
N GLY A 147 -17.27 -5.49 -0.37
CA GLY A 147 -16.91 -5.42 -1.78
C GLY A 147 -18.13 -5.58 -2.66
N GLU A 148 -18.95 -6.62 -2.45
CA GLU A 148 -20.20 -6.84 -3.19
C GLU A 148 -21.15 -5.62 -3.10
N GLU A 149 -21.31 -5.04 -1.90
CA GLU A 149 -22.13 -3.85 -1.71
C GLU A 149 -21.58 -2.63 -2.46
N LEU A 150 -20.25 -2.49 -2.53
CA LEU A 150 -19.60 -1.39 -3.23
C LEU A 150 -19.74 -1.53 -4.75
N VAL A 151 -19.54 -2.75 -5.27
CA VAL A 151 -19.76 -3.07 -6.69
C VAL A 151 -21.19 -2.73 -7.10
N ALA A 152 -22.19 -3.14 -6.31
CA ALA A 152 -23.59 -2.82 -6.59
C ALA A 152 -23.82 -1.30 -6.67
N ARG A 153 -23.21 -0.52 -5.76
CA ARG A 153 -23.32 0.96 -5.78
C ARG A 153 -22.64 1.59 -6.98
N LEU A 154 -21.49 1.06 -7.42
CA LEU A 154 -20.77 1.55 -8.60
C LEU A 154 -21.57 1.29 -9.88
N VAL A 155 -22.14 0.09 -10.01
CA VAL A 155 -23.03 -0.26 -11.12
C VAL A 155 -24.29 0.61 -11.11
N ASP A 156 -24.92 0.82 -9.95
CA ASP A 156 -26.09 1.72 -9.81
C ASP A 156 -25.74 3.18 -10.17
N ALA A 157 -24.49 3.59 -9.97
CA ALA A 157 -23.99 4.91 -10.35
C ALA A 157 -23.63 5.02 -11.86
N GLY A 158 -23.67 3.91 -12.59
CA GLY A 158 -23.42 3.84 -14.03
C GLY A 158 -21.98 3.53 -14.42
N PHE A 159 -21.14 3.07 -13.48
CA PHE A 159 -19.80 2.56 -13.79
C PHE A 159 -19.87 1.09 -14.22
N ASP A 160 -19.00 0.70 -15.13
CA ASP A 160 -18.81 -0.70 -15.50
C ASP A 160 -17.73 -1.30 -14.59
N VAL A 161 -18.12 -2.25 -13.75
CA VAL A 161 -17.20 -2.93 -12.83
C VAL A 161 -16.81 -4.25 -13.47
N VAL A 162 -15.61 -4.28 -14.04
CA VAL A 162 -15.16 -5.41 -14.84
C VAL A 162 -14.68 -6.56 -13.96
N GLU A 163 -13.97 -6.25 -12.88
CA GLU A 163 -13.45 -7.24 -11.93
C GLU A 163 -13.37 -6.65 -10.51
N TRP A 164 -13.54 -7.50 -9.49
CA TRP A 164 -13.27 -7.16 -8.10
C TRP A 164 -12.80 -8.40 -7.34
N ALA A 165 -11.94 -8.21 -6.34
CA ALA A 165 -11.44 -9.29 -5.51
C ALA A 165 -11.11 -8.80 -4.09
N THR A 166 -11.17 -9.72 -3.13
CA THR A 166 -10.71 -9.52 -1.75
C THR A 166 -9.54 -10.45 -1.47
N SER A 167 -8.39 -9.92 -1.06
CA SER A 167 -7.18 -10.70 -0.73
C SER A 167 -6.72 -10.47 0.71
N ARG A 168 -5.91 -11.41 1.24
CA ARG A 168 -5.21 -11.27 2.52
C ARG A 168 -3.71 -11.25 2.26
N GLY A 169 -3.05 -10.13 2.56
CA GLY A 169 -1.62 -9.96 2.33
C GLY A 169 -1.38 -8.94 1.20
N GLU A 170 -0.87 -9.42 0.06
CA GLU A 170 -0.60 -8.61 -1.13
C GLU A 170 -1.92 -8.13 -1.78
N PRO A 171 -1.93 -6.95 -2.43
CA PRO A 171 -3.05 -6.54 -3.28
C PRO A 171 -3.41 -7.62 -4.28
N ALA A 172 -4.70 -7.75 -4.62
CA ALA A 172 -5.10 -8.61 -5.73
C ALA A 172 -4.41 -8.12 -7.01
N ASP A 173 -3.74 -9.05 -7.67
CA ASP A 173 -3.06 -8.84 -8.94
C ASP A 173 -4.12 -8.79 -10.06
N PHE A 174 -4.15 -7.66 -10.79
CA PHE A 174 -5.04 -7.41 -11.92
C PHE A 174 -4.25 -7.14 -13.22
N GLU A 175 -2.93 -7.43 -13.25
CA GLU A 175 -2.00 -7.08 -14.34
C GLU A 175 -2.28 -7.81 -15.67
N GLY A 176 -3.23 -8.76 -15.69
CA GLY A 176 -3.63 -9.51 -16.89
C GLY A 176 -4.86 -8.97 -17.63
N PHE A 177 -5.52 -7.92 -17.14
CA PHE A 177 -6.82 -7.49 -17.69
C PHE A 177 -6.71 -6.45 -18.83
N THR A 178 -5.53 -5.86 -19.05
CA THR A 178 -5.34 -4.98 -20.21
C THR A 178 -5.01 -5.81 -21.45
N ASP A 179 -6.08 -6.15 -22.19
CA ASP A 179 -6.10 -6.58 -23.59
C ASP A 179 -5.80 -8.08 -23.87
N GLU A 180 -6.74 -8.96 -23.51
CA GLU A 180 -6.98 -10.20 -24.25
C GLU A 180 -8.17 -9.98 -25.21
N GLU A 181 -7.90 -9.45 -26.41
CA GLU A 181 -8.85 -9.56 -27.52
C GLU A 181 -9.04 -11.05 -27.86
N ASP A 182 -10.20 -11.61 -27.46
CA ASP A 182 -10.74 -12.89 -27.92
C ASP A 182 -10.83 -12.92 -29.46
N ASP A 183 -9.80 -13.41 -30.15
CA ASP A 183 -9.88 -13.79 -31.57
C ASP A 183 -10.53 -15.18 -31.70
N ASP A 184 -11.86 -15.21 -31.56
CA ASP A 184 -12.68 -16.40 -31.78
C ASP A 184 -13.53 -16.25 -33.07
N SER A 185 -13.11 -17.01 -34.10
CA SER A 185 -13.81 -17.45 -35.34
C SER A 185 -13.73 -16.65 -36.66
#